data_AF-A0AA38LGP7-F1
#
_entry.id   AF-A0AA38LGP7-F1
#
_cell.length_a   1.000
_cell.length_b   1.000
_cell.length_c   1.000
_cell.angle_alpha   90.00
_cell.angle_beta   90.00
_cell.angle_gamma   90.00
#
_symmetry.space_group_name_H-M   'P 1'
#
loop_
_entity.id
_entity.type
_entity.pdbx_description
1 polymer ?
#
loop_
_entity_poly.entity_id
_entity_poly.type
_entity_poly.pdbx_seq_one_letter_code
_entity_poly.pdbx_strand_id
1 'polypeptide(L)' 'HITPKRSLGMSPFQVLYGINAELPISAELPTLFLARVIEDETFQNSLEKRVMYLAELEEKRVRVVDKIIEHQNQVKRLF' A
#
# COMPACT_ATOMS: atom_id res chain seq x y z
N HIS A 1 -3.32 -22.53 28.51
CA HIS A 1 -2.94 -21.26 29.17
C HIS A 1 -2.39 -20.31 28.12
N ILE A 2 -3.11 -19.23 27.79
CA ILE A 2 -2.61 -18.17 26.91
C ILE A 2 -2.18 -17.03 27.82
N THR A 3 -0.88 -16.79 27.93
CA THR A 3 -0.36 -15.67 28.73
C THR A 3 -0.55 -14.38 27.92
N PRO A 4 -1.32 -13.39 28.41
CA PRO A 4 -1.48 -12.13 27.71
C PRO A 4 -0.12 -11.43 27.62
N LYS A 5 0.34 -11.14 26.40
CA LYS A 5 1.59 -10.41 26.18
C LYS A 5 1.43 -8.99 26.72
N ARG A 6 2.25 -8.60 27.69
CA ARG A 6 2.30 -7.21 28.19
C ARG A 6 2.84 -6.30 27.09
N SER A 7 2.20 -5.13 26.93
CA SER A 7 2.73 -4.06 26.10
C SER A 7 4.13 -3.69 26.59
N LEU A 8 5.11 -3.71 25.69
CA LEU A 8 6.50 -3.34 25.97
C LEU A 8 6.69 -1.81 26.01
N GLY A 9 5.64 -1.02 25.74
CA GLY A 9 5.72 0.44 25.68
C GLY A 9 6.60 0.97 24.55
N MET A 10 6.98 0.12 23.59
CA MET A 10 7.85 0.45 22.47
C MET A 10 7.06 0.37 21.16
N SER A 11 7.38 1.26 20.21
CA SER A 11 6.81 1.17 18.87
C SER A 11 7.36 -0.07 18.14
N PRO A 12 6.60 -0.69 17.22
CA PRO A 12 7.10 -1.81 16.41
C PRO A 12 8.42 -1.49 15.67
N PHE A 13 8.63 -0.23 15.31
CA PHE A 13 9.88 0.24 14.70
C PHE A 13 11.07 0.12 15.67
N GLN A 14 10.90 0.56 16.92
CA GLN A 14 11.93 0.43 17.96
C GLN A 14 12.22 -1.03 18.32
N VAL A 15 11.22 -1.91 18.25
CA VAL A 15 11.43 -3.35 18.45
C VAL A 15 12.29 -3.95 17.33
N LEU A 16 12.10 -3.50 16.09
CA LEU A 16 12.81 -4.03 14.92
C LEU A 16 14.21 -3.44 14.74
N TYR A 17 14.38 -2.14 14.99
CA TYR A 17 15.59 -1.38 14.70
C TYR A 17 16.37 -0.93 15.95
N GLY A 18 15.85 -1.18 17.14
CA GLY A 18 16.47 -0.85 18.43
C GLY A 18 15.87 0.37 19.12
N ILE A 19 16.06 0.45 20.44
CA ILE A 19 15.44 1.48 21.30
C ILE A 19 15.84 2.92 20.97
N ASN A 20 17.01 3.12 20.37
CA ASN A 20 17.54 4.43 19.97
C ASN A 20 17.24 4.76 18.50
N ALA A 21 16.49 3.92 17.80
CA ALA A 21 16.11 4.18 16.43
C ALA A 21 15.02 5.25 16.42
N GLU A 22 15.41 6.46 16.01
CA GLU A 22 14.49 7.56 15.74
C GLU A 22 13.92 7.39 14.33
N LEU A 23 12.60 7.31 14.21
CA LEU A 23 11.95 7.32 12.92
C LEU A 23 12.04 8.76 12.38
N PRO A 24 12.58 8.99 11.17
CA PRO A 24 12.61 10.34 10.62
C PRO A 24 11.18 10.88 10.50
N ILE A 25 10.96 12.15 10.86
CA ILE A 25 9.64 12.81 10.85
C ILE A 25 8.97 12.71 9.46
N SER A 26 9.77 12.69 8.39
CA SER A 26 9.29 12.48 7.02
C SER A 26 8.71 11.08 6.78
N ALA A 27 9.12 10.08 7.55
CA ALA A 27 8.61 8.71 7.54
C ALA A 27 7.52 8.48 8.62
N GLU A 28 7.48 9.27 9.70
CA GLU A 28 6.42 9.23 10.73
C GLU A 28 5.05 9.54 10.15
N LEU A 29 4.92 10.58 9.33
CA LEU A 29 3.62 10.98 8.75
C LEU A 29 3.00 9.87 7.87
N PRO A 30 3.73 9.24 6.92
CA PRO A 30 3.22 8.12 6.16
C PRO A 30 2.92 6.88 6.99
N THR A 31 3.76 6.56 7.99
CA THR A 31 3.56 5.36 8.81
C THR A 31 2.44 5.51 9.83
N LEU A 32 2.26 6.69 10.43
CA LEU A 32 1.11 7.00 11.27
C LEU A 32 -0.19 7.06 10.46
N PHE A 33 -0.16 7.57 9.22
CA PHE A 33 -1.30 7.49 8.32
C PHE A 33 -1.66 6.04 7.99
N LEU A 34 -0.67 5.20 7.67
CA LEU A 34 -0.88 3.77 7.42
C LEU A 34 -1.41 3.04 8.66
N ALA A 35 -0.83 3.27 9.83
CA ALA A 35 -1.29 2.67 11.08
C ALA A 35 -2.73 3.09 11.40
N ARG A 36 -3.06 4.37 11.19
CA ARG A 36 -4.42 4.89 11.38
C ARG A 36 -5.41 4.33 10.35
N VAL A 37 -5.03 4.18 9.09
CA VAL A 37 -5.87 3.52 8.06
C VAL A 37 -6.11 2.06 8.40
N ILE A 38 -5.13 1.38 9.01
CA ILE A 38 -5.25 -0.02 9.47
C ILE A 38 -6.14 -0.13 10.72
N GLU A 39 -6.11 0.86 11.62
CA GLU A 39 -6.90 0.87 12.86
C GLU A 39 -8.33 1.42 12.70
N ASP A 40 -8.57 2.41 11.81
CA ASP A 40 -9.88 3.07 11.63
C ASP A 40 -10.84 2.30 10.69
N GLU A 41 -10.37 1.34 9.89
CA GLU A 41 -11.23 0.61 8.96
C GLU A 41 -11.72 -0.71 9.55
N THR A 42 -12.98 -0.70 10.00
CA THR A 42 -13.82 -1.90 10.07
C THR A 42 -13.54 -2.80 8.85
N PHE A 43 -13.04 -4.01 9.12
CA PHE A 43 -12.50 -5.00 8.18
C PHE A 43 -13.30 -5.19 6.87
N GLN A 44 -14.60 -4.88 6.87
CA GLN A 44 -15.49 -4.93 5.69
C GLN A 44 -15.23 -3.81 4.67
N ASN A 45 -15.03 -2.55 5.10
CA ASN A 45 -14.78 -1.42 4.19
C ASN A 45 -13.41 -1.54 3.48
N SER A 46 -12.43 -2.16 4.14
CA SER A 46 -11.08 -2.35 3.59
C SER A 46 -11.06 -3.29 2.37
N LEU A 47 -11.95 -4.28 2.35
CA LEU A 47 -12.01 -5.28 1.29
C LEU A 47 -12.66 -4.69 0.03
N GLU A 48 -13.75 -3.95 0.20
CA GLU A 48 -14.40 -3.22 -0.90
C GLU A 48 -13.47 -2.17 -1.51
N LYS A 49 -12.78 -1.37 -0.69
CA LYS A 49 -11.77 -0.40 -1.17
C LYS A 49 -10.63 -1.08 -1.91
N ARG A 50 -10.16 -2.23 -1.41
CA ARG A 50 -9.10 -3.01 -2.07
C ARG A 50 -9.55 -3.58 -3.40
N VAL A 51 -10.78 -4.07 -3.50
CA VAL A 51 -11.36 -4.56 -4.75
C VAL A 51 -11.52 -3.43 -5.76
N MET A 52 -12.05 -2.28 -5.34
CA MET A 52 -12.15 -1.09 -6.20
C MET A 52 -10.77 -0.63 -6.70
N TYR A 53 -9.78 -0.57 -5.82
CA TYR A 53 -8.41 -0.20 -6.19
C TYR A 53 -7.79 -1.17 -7.21
N LEU A 54 -8.02 -2.48 -7.04
CA LEU A 54 -7.57 -3.49 -8.02
C LEU A 54 -8.27 -3.33 -9.37
N ALA A 55 -9.56 -3.01 -9.38
CA ALA A 55 -10.31 -2.75 -10.61
C ALA A 55 -9.77 -1.51 -11.35
N GLU A 56 -9.49 -0.41 -10.65
CA GLU A 56 -8.89 0.79 -11.24
C GLU A 56 -7.50 0.52 -11.82
N LEU A 57 -6.68 -0.29 -11.15
CA LEU A 57 -5.37 -0.69 -11.64
C LEU A 57 -5.48 -1.50 -12.93
N GLU A 58 -6.43 -2.43 -13.00
CA GLU A 58 -6.63 -3.24 -14.21
C GLU A 58 -7.13 -2.39 -15.38
N GLU A 59 -8.04 -1.44 -15.14
CA GLU A 59 -8.49 -0.50 -16.17
C GLU A 59 -7.33 0.38 -16.68
N LYS A 60 -6.42 0.80 -15.80
CA LYS A 60 -5.19 1.51 -16.21
C LYS A 60 -4.27 0.61 -17.02
N ARG A 61 -4.11 -0.66 -16.63
CA ARG A 61 -3.30 -1.64 -17.35
C ARG A 61 -3.81 -1.84 -18.78
N VAL A 62 -5.11 -2.05 -18.94
CA VAL A 62 -5.76 -2.21 -20.26
C VAL A 62 -5.53 -0.99 -21.14
N ARG A 63 -5.77 0.23 -20.62
CA ARG A 63 -5.53 1.48 -21.37
C ARG A 63 -4.08 1.62 -21.86
N VAL A 64 -3.11 1.20 -21.05
CA VAL A 64 -1.69 1.25 -21.44
C VAL A 64 -1.41 0.21 -22.53
N VAL A 65 -1.96 -1.00 -22.39
CA VAL A 65 -1.83 -2.06 -23.40
C VAL A 65 -2.43 -1.62 -24.74
N ASP A 66 -3.62 -1.02 -24.74
CA ASP A 66 -4.28 -0.52 -25.94
C ASP A 66 -3.42 0.54 -26.66
N LYS A 67 -2.85 1.49 -25.91
CA LYS A 67 -1.93 2.49 -26.46
C LYS A 67 -0.68 1.87 -27.08
N ILE A 68 -0.12 0.84 -26.45
CA ILE A 68 1.04 0.12 -26.99
C ILE A 68 0.67 -0.56 -28.31
N ILE A 69 -0.49 -1.22 -28.36
CA ILE A 69 -0.98 -1.89 -29.57
C ILE A 69 -1.23 -0.88 -30.70
N GLU A 70 -1.88 0.24 -30.41
CA GLU A 70 -2.09 1.34 -31.36
C GLU A 70 -0.76 1.85 -31.93
N HIS A 71 0.22 2.10 -31.05
CA HIS A 71 1.54 2.55 -31.46
C HIS A 71 2.24 1.51 -32.35
N GLN A 72 2.21 0.23 -31.97
CA GLN A 72 2.79 -0.85 -32.78
C GLN A 72 2.11 -0.96 -34.16
N ASN A 73 0.79 -0.80 -34.23
CA ASN A 73 0.05 -0.83 -35.49
C ASN A 73 0.38 0.38 -36.37
N GLN A 74 0.61 1.57 -35.79
CA GLN A 74 1.08 2.73 -36.54
C GLN A 74 2.47 2.50 -37.12
N VAL A 75 3.40 1.97 -36.32
CA VAL A 75 4.76 1.63 -36.79
C VAL A 75 4.70 0.62 -37.92
N LYS A 76 3.90 -0.46 -37.80
CA LYS A 76 3.72 -1.46 -38.85
C LYS A 76 3.09 -0.93 -40.14
N ARG A 77 2.39 0.20 -40.11
CA ARG A 77 1.82 0.84 -41.32
C ARG A 77 2.83 1.73 -42.05
N LEU A 78 3.92 2.11 -41.39
CA LEU A 78 4.97 2.97 -41.95
C LEU A 78 6.07 2.18 -42.66
N PHE A 79 6.09 0.86 -42.49
CA PHE A 79 7.00 -0.09 -43.14
C PHE A 79 6.21 -1.10 -43.98
#